data_AF-A0A7V4LDS2-F1
#
_entry.id   AF-A0A7V4LDS2-F1
#
_cell.length_a   1.000
_cell.length_b   1.000
_cell.length_c   1.000
_cell.angle_alpha   90.00
_cell.angle_beta   90.00
_cell.angle_gamma   90.00
#
_symmetry.space_group_name_H-M   'P 1'
#
loop_
_entity.id
_entity.type
_entity.pdbx_description
1 polymer ?
#
loop_
_entity_poly.entity_id
_entity_poly.type
_entity_poly.pdbx_seq_one_letter_code
_entity_poly.pdbx_strand_id
1 'polypeptide(L)'
;MYILFAILGAILMAGVGFLAGFFYRKYLMDSHIESLEVLGKKILDEARKEADNIKKEAKLQAKDLLYQLKQDFERETQERRQEFTLLERRFLQKEENLEKKAVMLDERENELTKKLKAVSQKEKSLTEKEEEYDRLLREQSTRLEELAGMTAQEAKELLLRNMEREVRTEAARLVKRIDTEARETAARKAREITALAIKRYASDHVAEQTVSVVPLPNEEMKGRIIGREGRNIRALEAATGVDIIIDDTPEAVILSAFNPIRR
;
A
#
# COMPACT_ATOMS: atom_id res chain seq x y z
N MET A 1 -22.94 97.76 138.38
CA MET A 1 -21.61 97.10 138.30
C MET A 1 -21.72 95.66 137.79
N TYR A 2 -22.60 94.80 138.34
CA TYR A 2 -22.78 93.38 137.92
C TYR A 2 -23.16 93.13 136.45
N ILE A 3 -24.08 93.93 135.86
CA ILE A 3 -24.52 93.73 134.46
C ILE A 3 -23.37 93.94 133.46
N LEU A 4 -22.47 94.89 133.75
CA LEU A 4 -21.30 95.16 132.90
C LEU A 4 -20.30 93.98 132.91
N PHE A 5 -20.10 93.34 134.07
CA PHE A 5 -19.28 92.13 134.18
C PHE A 5 -19.90 90.92 133.45
N ALA A 6 -21.23 90.77 133.47
CA ALA A 6 -21.92 89.70 132.75
C ALA A 6 -21.79 89.85 131.22
N ILE A 7 -21.91 91.08 130.70
CA ILE A 7 -21.73 91.38 129.26
C ILE A 7 -20.26 91.15 128.85
N LEU A 8 -19.30 91.56 129.67
CA LEU A 8 -17.87 91.33 129.42
C LEU A 8 -17.54 89.82 129.38
N GLY A 9 -18.14 89.03 130.28
CA GLY A 9 -18.00 87.58 130.33
C GLY A 9 -18.63 86.87 129.11
N ALA A 10 -19.78 87.33 128.64
CA ALA A 10 -20.42 86.81 127.42
C ALA A 10 -19.60 87.10 126.16
N ILE A 11 -19.01 88.30 126.05
CA ILE A 11 -18.11 88.66 124.94
C ILE A 11 -16.82 87.82 124.98
N LEU A 12 -16.28 87.57 126.17
CA LEU A 12 -15.13 86.69 126.35
C LEU A 12 -15.45 85.25 125.93
N MET A 13 -16.58 84.69 126.33
CA MET A 13 -17.00 83.34 125.91
C MET A 13 -17.27 83.25 124.41
N ALA A 14 -17.91 84.26 123.81
CA ALA A 14 -18.13 84.32 122.37
C ALA A 14 -16.79 84.43 121.60
N GLY A 15 -15.84 85.22 122.10
CA GLY A 15 -14.49 85.35 121.53
C GLY A 15 -13.70 84.05 121.62
N VAL A 16 -13.73 83.37 122.77
CA VAL A 16 -13.10 82.05 122.96
C VAL A 16 -13.77 80.99 122.08
N GLY A 17 -15.10 80.98 121.97
CA GLY A 17 -15.83 80.07 121.09
C GLY A 17 -15.55 80.31 119.61
N PHE A 18 -15.43 81.57 119.18
CA PHE A 18 -15.04 81.93 117.82
C PHE A 18 -13.61 81.52 117.50
N LEU A 19 -12.66 81.77 118.42
CA LEU A 19 -11.28 81.33 118.29
C LEU A 19 -11.19 79.80 118.22
N ALA A 20 -11.82 79.09 119.16
CA ALA A 20 -11.84 77.62 119.17
C ALA A 20 -12.49 77.04 117.90
N GLY A 21 -13.60 77.61 117.44
CA GLY A 21 -14.25 77.21 116.19
C GLY A 21 -13.41 77.50 114.95
N PHE A 22 -12.71 78.64 114.91
CA PHE A 22 -11.77 78.98 113.84
C PHE A 22 -10.57 78.02 113.80
N PHE A 23 -9.97 77.71 114.95
CA PHE A 23 -8.88 76.74 115.05
C PHE A 23 -9.34 75.32 114.70
N TYR A 24 -10.53 74.89 115.14
CA TYR A 24 -11.09 73.59 114.81
C TYR A 24 -11.40 73.46 113.31
N ARG A 25 -12.01 74.48 112.70
CA ARG A 25 -12.27 74.52 111.26
C ARG A 25 -10.98 74.56 110.46
N LYS A 26 -9.97 75.32 110.90
CA LYS A 26 -8.65 75.38 110.28
C LYS A 26 -7.97 74.01 110.33
N TYR A 27 -7.98 73.34 111.48
CA TYR A 27 -7.42 72.00 111.63
C TYR A 27 -8.12 70.95 110.74
N LEU A 28 -9.45 70.97 110.67
CA LEU A 28 -10.22 70.09 109.77
C LEU A 28 -9.93 70.36 108.29
N MET A 29 -9.83 71.63 107.88
CA MET A 29 -9.48 72.01 106.50
C MET A 29 -8.05 71.60 106.16
N ASP A 30 -7.08 71.85 107.05
CA ASP A 30 -5.69 71.47 106.84
C ASP A 30 -5.56 69.94 106.71
N SER A 31 -6.26 69.16 107.55
CA SER A 31 -6.30 67.69 107.46
C SER A 31 -6.99 67.20 106.18
N HIS A 32 -8.05 67.87 105.71
CA HIS A 32 -8.72 67.51 104.46
C HIS A 32 -7.84 67.83 103.24
N ILE A 33 -7.15 68.98 103.25
CA ILE A 33 -6.17 69.35 102.22
C ILE A 33 -5.02 68.34 102.20
N GLU A 34 -4.49 67.96 103.36
CA GLU A 34 -3.45 66.94 103.47
C GLU A 34 -3.93 65.59 102.91
N SER A 35 -5.16 65.17 103.21
CA SER A 35 -5.73 63.94 102.68
C SER A 35 -5.93 63.98 101.14
N LEU A 36 -6.32 65.14 100.59
CA LEU A 36 -6.47 65.34 99.15
C LEU A 36 -5.11 65.36 98.45
N GLU A 37 -4.08 65.93 99.07
CA GLU A 37 -2.70 65.86 98.56
C GLU A 37 -2.16 64.42 98.58
N VAL A 38 -2.43 63.66 99.64
CA VAL A 38 -2.06 62.24 99.73
C VAL A 38 -2.78 61.41 98.67
N LEU A 39 -4.09 61.63 98.48
CA LEU A 39 -4.87 60.99 97.42
C LEU A 39 -4.36 61.38 96.02
N GLY A 40 -4.08 62.65 95.78
CA GLY A 40 -3.51 63.15 94.53
C GLY A 40 -2.14 62.53 94.23
N LYS A 41 -1.25 62.46 95.23
CA LYS A 41 0.04 61.76 95.12
C LYS A 41 -0.15 60.27 94.82
N LYS A 42 -1.08 59.61 95.50
CA LYS A 42 -1.39 58.19 95.28
C LYS A 42 -1.89 57.93 93.86
N ILE A 43 -2.82 58.74 93.35
CA ILE A 43 -3.31 58.64 91.97
C ILE A 43 -2.18 58.87 90.95
N LEU A 44 -1.32 59.87 91.18
CA LEU A 44 -0.17 60.13 90.32
C LEU A 44 0.84 58.97 90.32
N ASP A 45 1.11 58.38 91.48
CA ASP A 45 2.00 57.22 91.61
C ASP A 45 1.41 55.96 90.98
N GLU A 46 0.10 55.73 91.12
CA GLU A 46 -0.62 54.65 90.44
C GLU A 46 -0.59 54.83 88.92
N ALA A 47 -0.91 56.04 88.41
CA ALA A 47 -0.85 56.35 86.99
C ALA A 47 0.57 56.22 86.42
N ARG A 48 1.62 56.58 87.19
CA ARG A 48 3.02 56.37 86.81
C ARG A 48 3.37 54.89 86.73
N LYS A 49 2.96 54.08 87.73
CA LYS A 49 3.18 52.63 87.71
C LYS A 49 2.47 51.96 86.55
N GLU A 50 1.23 52.36 86.26
CA GLU A 50 0.46 51.85 85.14
C GLU A 50 1.10 52.22 83.80
N ALA A 51 1.53 53.48 83.63
CA ALA A 51 2.25 53.91 82.43
C ALA A 51 3.58 53.15 82.25
N ASP A 52 4.32 52.89 83.32
CA ASP A 52 5.56 52.09 83.28
C ASP A 52 5.28 50.62 82.94
N ASN A 53 4.18 50.06 83.45
CA ASN A 53 3.75 48.70 83.13
C ASN A 53 3.33 48.60 81.65
N ILE A 54 2.53 49.54 81.13
CA ILE A 54 2.15 49.61 79.72
C ILE A 54 3.39 49.72 78.83
N LYS A 55 4.36 50.58 79.19
CA LYS A 55 5.63 50.69 78.44
C LYS A 55 6.43 49.39 78.45
N LYS A 56 6.51 48.71 79.59
CA LYS A 56 7.21 47.42 79.71
C LYS A 56 6.50 46.34 78.89
N GLU A 57 5.18 46.25 78.99
CA GLU A 57 4.37 45.29 78.23
C GLU A 57 4.47 45.54 76.73
N ALA A 58 4.32 46.79 76.27
CA ALA A 58 4.49 47.15 74.87
C ALA A 58 5.90 46.81 74.36
N LYS A 59 6.94 47.03 75.19
CA LYS A 59 8.32 46.66 74.85
C LYS A 59 8.53 45.14 74.79
N LEU A 60 7.87 44.37 75.65
CA LEU A 60 7.91 42.91 75.64
C LEU A 60 7.18 42.38 74.40
N GLN A 61 5.96 42.83 74.15
CA GLN A 61 5.20 42.48 72.94
C GLN A 61 5.96 42.82 71.66
N ALA A 62 6.60 43.99 71.59
CA ALA A 62 7.44 44.36 70.45
C ALA A 62 8.66 43.43 70.29
N LYS A 63 9.28 42.99 71.39
CA LYS A 63 10.38 42.03 71.35
C LYS A 63 9.91 40.64 70.91
N ASP A 64 8.77 40.18 71.41
CA ASP A 64 8.20 38.89 71.04
C ASP A 64 7.81 38.87 69.56
N LEU A 65 7.18 39.95 69.08
CA LEU A 65 6.86 40.13 67.66
C LEU A 65 8.13 40.13 66.80
N LEU A 66 9.16 40.89 67.20
CA LEU A 66 10.45 40.89 66.49
C LEU A 66 11.10 39.51 66.47
N TYR A 67 11.00 38.76 67.56
CA TYR A 67 11.54 37.40 67.63
C TYR A 67 10.78 36.45 66.69
N GLN A 68 9.45 36.50 66.68
CA GLN A 68 8.62 35.72 65.76
C GLN A 68 8.92 36.06 64.30
N LEU A 69 8.96 37.35 63.95
CA LEU A 69 9.32 37.81 62.60
C LEU A 69 10.71 37.32 62.19
N LYS A 70 11.68 37.35 63.10
CA LYS A 70 13.03 36.85 62.83
C LYS A 70 13.03 35.33 62.60
N GLN A 71 12.29 34.57 63.40
CA GLN A 71 12.19 33.12 63.27
C GLN A 71 11.50 32.72 61.96
N ASP A 72 10.40 33.40 61.60
CA ASP A 72 9.70 33.18 60.34
C ASP A 72 10.58 33.53 59.14
N PHE A 73 11.30 34.66 59.21
CA PHE A 73 12.24 35.05 58.16
C PHE A 73 13.39 34.04 58.01
N GLU A 74 13.97 33.55 59.11
CA GLU A 74 15.02 32.52 59.08
C GLU A 74 14.50 31.21 58.45
N ARG A 75 13.28 30.79 58.83
CA ARG A 75 12.62 29.61 58.25
C ARG A 75 12.36 29.77 56.75
N GLU A 76 11.73 30.86 56.33
CA GLU A 76 11.43 31.12 54.91
C GLU A 76 12.73 31.22 54.08
N THR A 77 13.76 31.85 54.65
CA THR A 77 15.08 31.95 54.01
C THR A 77 15.72 30.57 53.84
N GLN A 78 15.61 29.72 54.86
CA GLN A 78 16.14 28.36 54.81
C GLN A 78 15.38 27.50 53.78
N GLU A 79 14.05 27.57 53.75
CA GLU A 79 13.21 26.87 52.78
C GLU A 79 13.54 27.31 51.35
N ARG A 80 13.56 28.62 51.09
CA ARG A 80 13.96 29.15 49.78
C ARG A 80 15.37 28.71 49.38
N ARG A 81 16.32 28.73 50.32
CA ARG A 81 17.69 28.28 50.04
C ARG A 81 17.74 26.80 49.64
N GLN A 82 16.94 25.95 50.30
CA GLN A 82 16.83 24.54 49.93
C GLN A 82 16.20 24.38 48.55
N GLU A 83 15.12 25.10 48.24
CA GLU A 83 14.50 25.10 46.92
C GLU A 83 15.49 25.53 45.82
N PHE A 84 16.25 26.60 46.05
CA PHE A 84 17.28 27.05 45.11
C PHE A 84 18.37 26.00 44.90
N THR A 85 18.85 25.35 45.96
CA THR A 85 19.86 24.28 45.83
C THR A 85 19.31 23.07 45.04
N LEU A 86 18.03 22.73 45.21
CA LEU A 86 17.39 21.66 44.45
C LEU A 86 17.24 22.02 42.97
N LEU A 87 16.82 23.25 42.68
CA LEU A 87 16.73 23.76 41.30
C LEU A 87 18.10 23.80 40.64
N GLU A 88 19.12 24.31 41.31
CA GLU A 88 20.50 24.38 40.82
C GLU A 88 21.03 22.98 40.46
N ARG A 89 20.84 21.99 41.34
CA ARG A 89 21.21 20.59 41.04
C ARG A 89 20.49 20.05 39.81
N ARG A 90 19.19 20.34 39.67
CA ARG A 90 18.40 19.92 38.50
C ARG A 90 18.87 20.62 37.22
N PHE A 91 19.28 21.89 37.31
CA PHE A 91 19.84 22.63 36.18
C PHE A 91 21.19 22.07 35.75
N LEU A 92 22.12 21.86 36.69
CA LEU A 92 23.43 21.26 36.40
C LEU A 92 23.29 19.87 35.76
N GLN A 93 22.38 19.03 36.26
CA GLN A 93 22.12 17.73 35.66
C GLN A 93 21.55 17.85 34.23
N LYS A 94 20.69 18.85 33.97
CA LYS A 94 20.19 19.10 32.60
C LYS A 94 21.30 19.60 31.70
N GLU A 95 22.16 20.48 32.18
CA GLU A 95 23.30 21.02 31.45
C GLU A 95 24.28 19.92 31.06
N GLU A 96 24.68 19.06 32.00
CA GLU A 96 25.54 17.90 31.73
C GLU A 96 24.92 16.94 30.69
N ASN A 97 23.60 16.71 30.78
CA ASN A 97 22.89 15.89 29.80
C ASN A 97 22.82 16.53 28.41
N LEU A 98 22.69 17.86 28.34
CA LEU A 98 22.69 18.60 27.09
C LEU A 98 24.08 18.61 26.46
N GLU A 99 25.13 18.78 27.25
CA GLU A 99 26.52 18.74 26.80
C GLU A 99 26.87 17.35 26.25
N LYS A 100 26.51 16.27 26.96
CA LYS A 100 26.66 14.90 26.44
C LYS A 100 25.93 14.69 25.10
N LYS A 101 24.71 15.21 24.97
CA LYS A 101 23.97 15.13 23.71
C LYS A 101 24.62 15.94 22.60
N ALA A 102 25.18 17.11 22.90
CA ALA A 102 25.88 17.94 21.93
C ALA A 102 27.12 17.22 21.39
N VAL A 103 27.93 16.60 22.26
CA VAL A 103 29.09 15.79 21.84
C VAL A 103 28.67 14.62 20.96
N MET A 104 27.62 13.86 21.34
CA MET A 104 27.13 12.75 20.52
C MET A 104 26.61 13.21 19.14
N LEU A 105 25.99 14.39 19.07
CA LEU A 105 25.53 14.97 17.81
C LEU A 105 26.69 15.37 16.92
N ASP A 106 27.73 16.00 17.47
CA ASP A 106 28.93 16.39 16.74
C ASP A 106 29.70 15.16 16.20
N GLU A 107 29.84 14.11 17.01
CA GLU A 107 30.42 12.83 16.56
C GLU A 107 29.64 12.25 15.38
N ARG A 108 28.30 12.23 15.48
CA ARG A 108 27.42 11.71 14.43
C ARG A 108 27.46 12.57 13.17
N GLU A 109 27.54 13.89 13.29
CA GLU A 109 27.68 14.81 12.17
C GLU A 109 29.02 14.60 11.44
N ASN A 110 30.09 14.41 12.20
CA ASN A 110 31.41 14.09 11.66
C ASN A 110 31.42 12.73 10.92
N GLU A 111 30.78 11.71 11.48
CA GLU A 111 30.61 10.41 10.81
C GLU A 111 29.80 10.52 9.51
N LEU A 112 28.67 11.25 9.54
CA LEU A 112 27.83 11.46 8.37
C LEU A 112 28.59 12.22 7.28
N THR A 113 29.34 13.25 7.65
CA THR A 113 30.18 14.01 6.71
C THR A 113 31.24 13.13 6.05
N LYS A 114 31.89 12.23 6.83
CA LYS A 114 32.84 11.25 6.26
C LYS A 114 32.16 10.29 5.29
N LYS A 115 30.96 9.77 5.64
CA LYS A 115 30.18 8.87 4.77
C LYS A 115 29.75 9.57 3.49
N LEU A 116 29.27 10.81 3.56
CA LEU A 116 28.88 11.60 2.39
C LEU A 116 30.06 11.84 1.44
N LYS A 117 31.24 12.18 1.98
CA LYS A 117 32.46 12.31 1.16
C LYS A 117 32.83 11.00 0.48
N ALA A 118 32.77 9.88 1.20
CA ALA A 118 33.07 8.55 0.63
C ALA A 118 32.07 8.13 -0.45
N VAL A 119 30.78 8.41 -0.27
CA VAL A 119 29.74 8.15 -1.28
C VAL A 119 29.98 9.03 -2.51
N SER A 120 30.20 10.33 -2.34
CA SER A 120 30.47 11.24 -3.46
C SER A 120 31.72 10.85 -4.26
N GLN A 121 32.78 10.37 -3.59
CA GLN A 121 33.96 9.85 -4.29
C GLN A 121 33.67 8.56 -5.06
N LYS A 122 32.87 7.65 -4.48
CA LYS A 122 32.45 6.43 -5.18
C LYS A 122 31.59 6.73 -6.39
N GLU A 123 30.64 7.65 -6.28
CA GLU A 123 29.79 8.08 -7.39
C GLU A 123 30.63 8.61 -8.55
N LYS A 124 31.58 9.53 -8.27
CA LYS A 124 32.51 10.03 -9.30
C LYS A 124 33.30 8.91 -9.97
N SER A 125 33.86 7.99 -9.18
CA SER A 125 34.62 6.85 -9.74
C SER A 125 33.73 5.90 -10.55
N LEU A 126 32.46 5.72 -10.17
CA LEU A 126 31.48 4.93 -10.92
C LEU A 126 31.15 5.60 -12.25
N THR A 127 30.88 6.90 -12.25
CA THR A 127 30.61 7.66 -13.49
C THR A 127 31.80 7.60 -14.45
N GLU A 128 33.03 7.80 -13.95
CA GLU A 128 34.25 7.67 -14.78
C GLU A 128 34.39 6.27 -15.39
N LYS A 129 34.09 5.22 -14.62
CA LYS A 129 34.11 3.84 -15.12
C LYS A 129 33.01 3.56 -16.14
N GLU A 130 31.80 4.07 -15.93
CA GLU A 130 30.70 3.92 -16.88
C GLU A 130 31.07 4.57 -18.23
N GLU A 131 31.64 5.77 -18.21
CA GLU A 131 32.13 6.44 -19.43
C GLU A 131 33.24 5.65 -20.12
N GLU A 132 34.18 5.09 -19.35
CA GLU A 132 35.24 4.23 -19.89
C GLU A 132 34.68 2.93 -20.50
N TYR A 133 33.73 2.28 -19.82
CA TYR A 133 33.08 1.07 -20.32
C TYR A 133 32.32 1.33 -21.61
N ASP A 134 31.55 2.43 -21.68
CA ASP A 134 30.83 2.83 -22.89
C ASP A 134 31.79 3.09 -24.06
N ARG A 135 32.94 3.73 -23.79
CA ARG A 135 33.98 3.93 -24.79
C ARG A 135 34.54 2.59 -25.28
N LEU A 136 34.93 1.70 -24.36
CA LEU A 136 35.46 0.38 -24.69
C LEU A 136 34.45 -0.48 -25.47
N LEU A 137 33.17 -0.42 -25.11
CA LEU A 137 32.08 -1.10 -25.84
C LEU A 137 31.96 -0.61 -27.27
N ARG A 138 32.05 0.71 -27.49
CA ARG A 138 32.06 1.28 -28.85
C ARG A 138 33.29 0.85 -29.62
N GLU A 139 34.48 0.94 -29.03
CA GLU A 139 35.73 0.51 -29.67
C GLU A 139 35.71 -0.98 -30.04
N GLN A 140 35.23 -1.85 -29.14
CA GLN A 140 35.08 -3.28 -29.42
C GLN A 140 34.07 -3.53 -30.55
N SER A 141 32.94 -2.83 -30.53
CA SER A 141 31.93 -2.95 -31.59
C SER A 141 32.52 -2.57 -32.94
N THR A 142 33.21 -1.43 -33.03
CA THR A 142 33.86 -0.99 -34.27
C THR A 142 34.93 -1.97 -34.74
N ARG A 143 35.78 -2.50 -33.85
CA ARG A 143 36.77 -3.52 -34.23
C ARG A 143 36.13 -4.82 -34.70
N LEU A 144 35.02 -5.24 -34.09
CA LEU A 144 34.27 -6.42 -34.52
C LEU A 144 33.66 -6.20 -35.91
N GLU A 145 33.12 -5.01 -36.19
CA GLU A 145 32.63 -4.64 -37.51
C GLU A 145 33.75 -4.65 -38.56
N GLU A 146 34.93 -4.11 -38.23
CA GLU A 146 36.12 -4.15 -39.08
C GLU A 146 36.59 -5.58 -39.36
N LEU A 147 36.69 -6.43 -38.33
CA LEU A 147 37.11 -7.83 -38.46
C LEU A 147 36.09 -8.67 -39.24
N ALA A 148 34.80 -8.43 -39.03
CA ALA A 148 33.73 -9.10 -39.77
C ALA A 148 33.63 -8.59 -41.21
N GLY A 149 34.26 -7.46 -41.54
CA GLY A 149 34.16 -6.81 -42.84
C GLY A 149 32.74 -6.34 -43.17
N MET A 150 31.90 -6.17 -42.14
CA MET A 150 30.51 -5.75 -42.27
C MET A 150 30.03 -5.14 -40.96
N THR A 151 29.19 -4.11 -41.06
CA THR A 151 28.55 -3.46 -39.91
C THR A 151 27.51 -4.37 -39.25
N ALA A 152 27.15 -4.08 -37.99
CA ALA A 152 26.09 -4.84 -37.30
C ALA A 152 24.75 -4.81 -38.06
N GLN A 153 24.45 -3.69 -38.71
CA GLN A 153 23.26 -3.52 -39.54
C GLN A 153 23.32 -4.38 -40.81
N GLU A 154 24.47 -4.43 -41.47
CA GLU A 154 24.69 -5.28 -42.65
C GLU A 154 24.62 -6.76 -42.30
N ALA A 155 25.21 -7.17 -41.16
CA ALA A 155 25.11 -8.55 -40.67
C ALA A 155 23.65 -8.97 -40.42
N LYS A 156 22.85 -8.08 -39.81
CA LYS A 156 21.42 -8.28 -39.60
C LYS A 156 20.65 -8.41 -40.91
N GLU A 157 20.91 -7.54 -41.89
CA GLU A 157 20.29 -7.62 -43.21
C GLU A 157 20.68 -8.89 -43.97
N LEU A 158 21.93 -9.32 -43.88
CA LEU A 158 22.42 -10.53 -44.53
C LEU A 158 21.72 -11.77 -43.95
N LEU A 159 21.59 -11.83 -42.62
CA LEU A 159 20.86 -12.90 -41.93
C LEU A 159 19.39 -12.94 -42.37
N LEU A 160 18.72 -11.79 -42.40
CA LEU A 160 17.32 -11.69 -42.85
C LEU A 160 17.15 -12.13 -44.31
N ARG A 161 18.05 -11.69 -45.21
CA ARG A 161 18.04 -12.09 -46.62
C ARG A 161 18.26 -13.59 -46.81
N ASN A 162 19.17 -14.19 -46.05
CA ASN A 162 19.42 -15.63 -46.10
C ASN A 162 18.21 -16.43 -45.61
N MET A 163 17.61 -16.00 -44.50
CA MET A 163 16.39 -16.60 -43.96
C MET A 163 15.23 -16.50 -44.96
N GLU A 164 15.05 -15.35 -45.60
CA GLU A 164 14.03 -15.17 -46.64
C GLU A 164 14.23 -16.13 -47.82
N ARG A 165 15.48 -16.31 -48.28
CA ARG A 165 15.82 -17.27 -49.36
C ARG A 165 15.50 -18.70 -48.98
N GLU A 166 15.82 -19.10 -47.75
CA GLU A 166 15.57 -20.45 -47.24
C GLU A 166 14.06 -20.73 -47.17
N VAL A 167 13.30 -19.81 -46.58
CA VAL A 167 11.84 -19.87 -46.49
C VAL A 167 11.19 -19.96 -47.89
N ARG A 168 11.64 -19.15 -48.86
CA ARG A 168 11.13 -19.23 -50.24
C ARG A 168 11.40 -20.60 -50.88
N THR A 169 12.56 -21.19 -50.60
CA THR A 169 12.95 -22.50 -51.14
C THR A 169 12.10 -23.63 -50.53
N GLU A 170 11.86 -23.59 -49.23
CA GLU A 170 10.96 -24.54 -48.56
C GLU A 170 9.52 -24.39 -49.03
N ALA A 171 9.03 -23.16 -49.15
CA ALA A 171 7.68 -22.88 -49.66
C ALA A 171 7.50 -23.47 -51.08
N ALA A 172 8.49 -23.28 -51.97
CA ALA A 172 8.44 -23.85 -53.33
C ALA A 172 8.40 -25.39 -53.31
N ARG A 173 9.17 -26.04 -52.42
CA ARG A 173 9.14 -27.49 -52.24
C ARG A 173 7.79 -27.97 -51.71
N LEU A 174 7.20 -27.25 -50.76
CA LEU A 174 5.88 -27.56 -50.20
C LEU A 174 4.80 -27.45 -51.28
N VAL A 175 4.78 -26.35 -52.05
CA VAL A 175 3.84 -26.14 -53.15
C VAL A 175 3.93 -27.28 -54.17
N LYS A 176 5.14 -27.67 -54.57
CA LYS A 176 5.33 -28.77 -55.53
C LYS A 176 4.83 -30.11 -54.99
N ARG A 177 5.02 -30.37 -53.69
CA ARG A 177 4.52 -31.58 -53.03
C ARG A 177 3.00 -31.61 -53.03
N ILE A 178 2.36 -30.51 -52.63
CA ILE A 178 0.90 -30.37 -52.62
C ILE A 178 0.33 -30.55 -54.04
N ASP A 179 0.94 -29.96 -55.07
CA ASP A 179 0.49 -30.13 -56.46
C ASP A 179 0.58 -31.60 -56.92
N THR A 180 1.67 -32.28 -56.56
CA THR A 180 1.87 -33.70 -56.91
C THR A 180 0.82 -34.58 -56.23
N GLU A 181 0.61 -34.42 -54.92
CA GLU A 181 -0.40 -35.14 -54.15
C GLU A 181 -1.82 -34.88 -54.67
N ALA A 182 -2.12 -33.63 -55.06
CA ALA A 182 -3.40 -33.26 -55.64
C ALA A 182 -3.63 -33.96 -56.99
N ARG A 183 -2.61 -33.99 -57.87
CA ARG A 183 -2.68 -34.70 -59.17
C ARG A 183 -2.85 -36.20 -58.99
N GLU A 184 -2.11 -36.82 -58.08
CA GLU A 184 -2.23 -38.25 -57.78
C GLU A 184 -3.61 -38.60 -57.22
N THR A 185 -4.12 -37.78 -56.30
CA THR A 185 -5.46 -37.94 -55.73
C THR A 185 -6.53 -37.78 -56.79
N ALA A 186 -6.41 -36.79 -57.66
CA ALA A 186 -7.32 -36.57 -58.79
C ALA A 186 -7.30 -37.77 -59.75
N ALA A 187 -6.11 -38.28 -60.11
CA ALA A 187 -5.97 -39.43 -61.00
C ALA A 187 -6.59 -40.70 -60.40
N ARG A 188 -6.38 -40.95 -59.10
CA ARG A 188 -7.01 -42.08 -58.39
C ARG A 188 -8.53 -41.95 -58.40
N LYS A 189 -9.08 -40.78 -58.02
CA LYS A 189 -10.52 -40.53 -58.05
C LYS A 189 -11.11 -40.69 -59.45
N ALA A 190 -10.42 -40.20 -60.48
CA ALA A 190 -10.86 -40.36 -61.87
C ALA A 190 -10.96 -41.85 -62.25
N ARG A 191 -9.96 -42.67 -61.91
CA ARG A 191 -10.00 -44.12 -62.15
C ARG A 191 -11.15 -44.80 -61.40
N GLU A 192 -11.38 -44.44 -60.14
CA GLU A 192 -12.50 -44.96 -59.34
C GLU A 192 -13.86 -44.62 -59.98
N ILE A 193 -14.05 -43.38 -60.40
CA ILE A 193 -15.29 -42.92 -61.06
C ILE A 193 -15.51 -43.68 -62.37
N THR A 194 -14.47 -43.81 -63.21
CA THR A 194 -14.58 -44.54 -64.48
C THR A 194 -14.88 -46.01 -64.26
N ALA A 195 -14.21 -46.66 -63.31
CA ALA A 195 -14.46 -48.05 -62.98
C ALA A 195 -15.90 -48.26 -62.46
N LEU A 196 -16.40 -47.33 -61.64
CA LEU A 196 -17.78 -47.36 -61.15
C LEU A 196 -18.80 -47.19 -62.29
N ALA A 197 -18.53 -46.29 -63.23
CA ALA A 197 -19.37 -46.08 -64.41
C ALA A 197 -19.43 -47.34 -65.28
N ILE A 198 -18.28 -47.95 -65.59
CA ILE A 198 -18.22 -49.20 -66.36
C ILE A 198 -19.00 -50.30 -65.62
N LYS A 199 -18.75 -50.49 -64.33
CA LYS A 199 -19.43 -51.53 -63.52
C LYS A 199 -20.96 -51.36 -63.51
N ARG A 200 -21.46 -50.12 -63.57
CA ARG A 200 -22.91 -49.82 -63.56
C ARG A 200 -23.60 -50.02 -64.91
N TYR A 201 -22.94 -49.69 -66.02
CA TYR A 201 -23.60 -49.65 -67.34
C TYR A 201 -23.23 -50.80 -68.29
N ALA A 202 -22.16 -51.56 -68.00
CA ALA A 202 -21.68 -52.59 -68.91
C ALA A 202 -22.68 -53.75 -69.12
N SER A 203 -23.40 -54.18 -68.07
CA SER A 203 -24.36 -55.30 -68.19
C SER A 203 -25.51 -54.98 -69.14
N ASP A 204 -26.12 -53.81 -68.95
CA ASP A 204 -27.34 -53.42 -69.64
C ASP A 204 -27.03 -53.11 -71.12
N HIS A 205 -25.91 -52.43 -71.38
CA HIS A 205 -25.49 -52.10 -72.74
C HIS A 205 -25.07 -53.34 -73.55
N VAL A 206 -24.41 -54.32 -72.93
CA VAL A 206 -24.02 -55.56 -73.60
C VAL A 206 -25.24 -56.42 -73.93
N ALA A 207 -26.24 -56.47 -73.05
CA ALA A 207 -27.47 -57.23 -73.30
C ALA A 207 -28.27 -56.67 -74.50
N GLU A 208 -28.46 -55.34 -74.56
CA GLU A 208 -29.12 -54.69 -75.71
C GLU A 208 -28.35 -54.90 -77.02
N GLN A 209 -27.02 -54.85 -76.97
CA GLN A 209 -26.20 -54.98 -78.15
C GLN A 209 -26.02 -56.41 -78.63
N THR A 210 -26.28 -57.46 -77.85
CA THR A 210 -25.98 -58.87 -78.21
C THR A 210 -27.18 -59.73 -78.62
N VAL A 211 -28.41 -59.34 -78.26
CA VAL A 211 -29.62 -60.15 -78.48
C VAL A 211 -30.55 -59.49 -79.50
N SER A 212 -31.08 -60.27 -80.46
CA SER A 212 -32.08 -59.81 -81.43
C SER A 212 -33.16 -60.86 -81.63
N VAL A 213 -34.41 -60.41 -81.78
CA VAL A 213 -35.55 -61.30 -81.97
C VAL A 213 -35.96 -61.27 -83.44
N VAL A 214 -35.97 -62.43 -84.09
CA VAL A 214 -36.39 -62.56 -85.49
C VAL A 214 -37.74 -63.28 -85.55
N PRO A 215 -38.79 -62.62 -86.08
CA PRO A 215 -40.09 -63.26 -86.28
C PRO A 215 -40.03 -64.25 -87.44
N LEU A 216 -40.69 -65.39 -87.27
CA LEU A 216 -40.82 -66.45 -88.25
C LEU A 216 -42.24 -66.49 -88.81
N PRO A 217 -42.42 -66.77 -90.11
CA PRO A 217 -43.73 -66.70 -90.76
C PRO A 217 -44.70 -67.84 -90.36
N ASN A 218 -44.21 -68.95 -89.78
CA ASN A 218 -45.03 -70.03 -89.21
C ASN A 218 -44.19 -70.98 -88.32
N GLU A 219 -44.86 -71.78 -87.49
CA GLU A 219 -44.27 -72.84 -86.66
C GLU A 219 -43.54 -73.93 -87.48
N GLU A 220 -44.02 -74.21 -88.69
CA GLU A 220 -43.37 -75.18 -89.59
C GLU A 220 -41.95 -74.76 -89.96
N MET A 221 -41.72 -73.45 -90.20
CA MET A 221 -40.39 -72.89 -90.45
C MET A 221 -39.50 -72.98 -89.21
N LYS A 222 -40.03 -72.82 -87.99
CA LYS A 222 -39.30 -73.06 -86.74
C LYS A 222 -38.83 -74.51 -86.65
N GLY A 223 -39.72 -75.46 -86.95
CA GLY A 223 -39.39 -76.89 -87.03
C GLY A 223 -38.32 -77.23 -88.07
N ARG A 224 -38.33 -76.55 -89.23
CA ARG A 224 -37.29 -76.69 -90.27
C ARG A 224 -35.95 -76.09 -89.86
N ILE A 225 -35.94 -74.94 -89.18
CA ILE A 225 -34.72 -74.32 -88.66
C ILE A 225 -34.06 -75.21 -87.61
N ILE A 226 -34.83 -75.92 -86.78
CA ILE A 226 -34.30 -76.90 -85.82
C ILE A 226 -33.76 -78.14 -86.55
N GLY A 227 -34.60 -78.76 -87.39
CA GLY A 227 -34.30 -80.04 -88.05
C GLY A 227 -34.29 -81.23 -87.09
N ARG A 228 -34.32 -82.46 -87.64
CA ARG A 228 -34.31 -83.69 -86.83
C ARG A 228 -33.04 -83.77 -85.98
N GLU A 229 -33.23 -83.81 -84.65
CA GLU A 229 -32.17 -83.81 -83.62
C GLU A 229 -31.32 -82.52 -83.59
N GLY A 230 -31.87 -81.39 -84.02
CA GLY A 230 -31.17 -80.11 -83.97
C GLY A 230 -30.02 -80.00 -84.99
N ARG A 231 -29.99 -80.85 -86.02
CA ARG A 231 -28.93 -80.83 -87.03
C ARG A 231 -28.90 -79.54 -87.82
N ASN A 232 -30.06 -78.95 -88.10
CA ASN A 232 -30.14 -77.79 -88.98
C ASN A 232 -29.78 -76.51 -88.22
N ILE A 233 -30.16 -76.39 -86.95
CA ILE A 233 -29.76 -75.26 -86.10
C ILE A 233 -28.26 -75.25 -85.88
N ARG A 234 -27.64 -76.38 -85.55
CA ARG A 234 -26.18 -76.45 -85.38
C ARG A 234 -25.42 -76.14 -86.68
N ALA A 235 -25.96 -76.54 -87.82
CA ALA A 235 -25.37 -76.19 -89.12
C ALA A 235 -25.47 -74.68 -89.40
N LEU A 236 -26.61 -74.06 -89.08
CA LEU A 236 -26.80 -72.61 -89.20
C LEU A 236 -25.89 -71.83 -88.23
N GLU A 237 -25.82 -72.25 -86.96
CA GLU A 237 -24.93 -71.67 -85.95
C GLU A 237 -23.47 -71.79 -86.36
N ALA A 238 -23.03 -72.97 -86.84
CA ALA A 238 -21.67 -73.17 -87.31
C ALA A 238 -21.33 -72.37 -88.58
N ALA A 239 -22.30 -72.19 -89.49
CA ALA A 239 -22.10 -71.44 -90.73
C ALA A 239 -22.09 -69.92 -90.52
N THR A 240 -22.93 -69.42 -89.61
CA THR A 240 -23.10 -67.97 -89.36
C THR A 240 -22.26 -67.47 -88.19
N GLY A 241 -21.92 -68.34 -87.25
CA GLY A 241 -21.27 -67.97 -85.98
C GLY A 241 -22.19 -67.20 -85.04
N VAL A 242 -23.51 -67.34 -85.22
CA VAL A 242 -24.57 -66.74 -84.39
C VAL A 242 -25.28 -67.86 -83.65
N ASP A 243 -25.40 -67.74 -82.33
CA ASP A 243 -26.13 -68.72 -81.52
C ASP A 243 -27.64 -68.47 -81.66
N ILE A 244 -28.40 -69.52 -81.94
CA ILE A 244 -29.84 -69.43 -82.15
C ILE A 244 -30.53 -70.04 -80.94
N ILE A 245 -31.10 -69.19 -80.10
CA ILE A 245 -31.81 -69.59 -78.89
C ILE A 245 -33.29 -69.77 -79.25
N ILE A 246 -33.80 -70.97 -78.97
CA ILE A 246 -35.21 -71.30 -79.15
C ILE A 246 -35.86 -71.32 -77.77
N ASP A 247 -36.86 -70.47 -77.62
CA ASP A 247 -37.69 -70.37 -76.42
C ASP A 247 -39.16 -70.70 -76.74
N ASP A 248 -39.99 -70.71 -75.71
CA ASP A 248 -41.43 -71.01 -75.74
C ASP A 248 -42.27 -69.94 -76.47
N THR A 249 -41.63 -68.92 -77.06
CA THR A 249 -42.30 -67.89 -77.87
C THR A 249 -42.72 -68.49 -79.23
N PRO A 250 -44.02 -68.55 -79.56
CA PRO A 250 -44.50 -69.01 -80.85
C PRO A 250 -44.07 -68.05 -81.95
N GLU A 251 -43.74 -68.57 -83.14
CA GLU A 251 -43.43 -67.78 -84.34
C GLU A 251 -42.21 -66.82 -84.22
N ALA A 252 -41.26 -67.06 -83.31
CA ALA A 252 -40.00 -66.30 -83.26
C ALA A 252 -38.80 -67.14 -82.79
N VAL A 253 -37.60 -66.70 -83.16
CA VAL A 253 -36.33 -67.21 -82.64
C VAL A 253 -35.43 -66.07 -82.19
N ILE A 254 -34.65 -66.30 -81.14
CA ILE A 254 -33.75 -65.30 -80.58
C ILE A 254 -32.35 -65.57 -81.10
N LEU A 255 -31.73 -64.57 -81.72
CA LEU A 255 -30.35 -64.62 -82.19
C LEU A 255 -29.45 -63.94 -81.15
N SER A 256 -28.46 -64.67 -80.66
CA SER A 256 -27.41 -64.17 -79.78
C SER A 256 -26.09 -64.10 -80.56
N ALA A 257 -25.58 -62.89 -80.75
CA ALA A 257 -24.32 -62.67 -81.46
C ALA A 257 -23.49 -61.59 -80.78
N PHE A 258 -22.22 -61.87 -80.49
CA PHE A 258 -21.27 -60.91 -79.94
C PHE A 258 -20.94 -59.76 -80.91
N ASN A 259 -21.03 -60.01 -82.23
CA ASN A 259 -20.77 -59.00 -83.26
C ASN A 259 -22.07 -58.60 -83.96
N PRO A 260 -22.53 -57.34 -83.83
CA PRO A 260 -23.80 -56.88 -84.43
C PRO A 260 -23.78 -56.84 -85.96
N ILE A 261 -22.60 -56.92 -86.60
CA ILE A 261 -22.47 -56.97 -88.07
C ILE A 261 -22.65 -58.42 -88.60
N ARG A 262 -22.41 -59.43 -87.75
CA ARG A 262 -22.59 -60.86 -88.09
C ARG A 262 -23.99 -61.38 -87.78
N ARG A 263 -24.72 -60.63 -86.96
CA ARG A 263 -26.16 -60.78 -86.65
C ARG A 263 -27.01 -60.47 -87.88
#